data_AF-A0A953Z500-F1
#
_entry.id   AF-A0A953Z500-F1
#
_cell.length_a   1.000
_cell.length_b   1.000
_cell.length_c   1.000
_cell.angle_alpha   90.00
_cell.angle_beta   90.00
_cell.angle_gamma   90.00
#
_symmetry.space_group_name_H-M   'P 1'
#
loop_
_entity.id
_entity.type
_entity.pdbx_description
1 polymer ?
#
loop_
_entity_poly.entity_id
_entity_poly.type
_entity_poly.pdbx_seq_one_letter_code
_entity_poly.pdbx_strand_id
1 'polypeptide(L)'
;VADQGSIFRYCPLAFNGDATVASNTASVPFGQGIQNPLNPYGARLQTVWREIDMSLSRVDPFDFNLDVEQMYWAPVTSAAVFFDIFDEVSLFLGHSERRPEPCVGQFSALSVMDESGLVQAFQDNYVRNKRPTGNGGQIESRPAPHAAYEGVQFTINPAEAILEPNGINRFLPLPDFQQPYFTWRDETVMEQGGSSTYGDDTTTGATYEPYILSPFLGGVCSPQRRGGGGSIQLATPRWDNRENIHTTSGATDNFTDGLLGSVALPLLADFQTMCDQPDLPAEFRFIANGFNGWQISLTVQSGPLPAFRAFTGGTPNNCASPQQNRWAQASGQNAGGGIGSNDWRDNSLYWTMADFLKRQTVATSGFVEVLNPHRMPPRTENDIDPRLGPFFGGAMPATRKPNFEWHFEPPLATLPAGTSIVPEFRAASRTVDRQISGQNWPPINWGGNNDFATLASGQTNPHFALNPFVAGDAHIRKYDRRSVFSGPRNYWSYLYNEHVSDYTLTINDLADDTFLNDFAGNSAGDNFRYRDAIYFNWRFVMSANTTASPPVSPSVESFAISYRFESTIE
;
A
#
# COMPACT_ATOMS: atom_id res chain seq x y z
N VAL A 1 -8.63 26.52 -8.24
CA VAL A 1 -7.30 26.05 -7.77
C VAL A 1 -7.09 26.59 -6.36
N ALA A 2 -6.77 25.73 -5.41
CA ALA A 2 -6.49 26.13 -4.02
C ALA A 2 -4.98 26.06 -3.76
N ASP A 3 -4.47 26.96 -2.91
CA ASP A 3 -3.08 26.91 -2.46
C ASP A 3 -2.86 25.69 -1.55
N GLN A 4 -1.74 24.99 -1.72
CA GLN A 4 -1.38 23.82 -0.94
C GLN A 4 -0.74 24.25 0.39
N GLY A 5 -1.48 25.01 1.21
CA GLY A 5 -1.00 25.61 2.46
C GLY A 5 -0.72 24.60 3.60
N SER A 6 -0.95 23.31 3.39
CA SER A 6 -0.66 22.23 4.33
C SER A 6 0.78 21.74 4.25
N ILE A 7 1.26 21.15 5.36
CA ILE A 7 2.52 20.37 5.40
C ILE A 7 2.41 19.03 4.66
N PHE A 8 1.18 18.53 4.46
CA PHE A 8 0.87 17.32 3.71
C PHE A 8 0.31 17.75 2.35
N ARG A 9 1.19 17.79 1.34
CA ARG A 9 0.83 18.25 0.00
C ARG A 9 0.38 17.08 -0.85
N TYR A 10 -0.51 17.37 -1.79
CA TYR A 10 -0.80 16.41 -2.84
C TYR A 10 0.28 16.48 -3.93
N CYS A 11 0.82 17.66 -4.24
CA CYS A 11 1.77 17.84 -5.34
C CYS A 11 3.17 18.25 -4.90
N PRO A 12 4.17 18.14 -5.80
CA PRO A 12 5.37 18.97 -5.71
C PRO A 12 5.02 20.46 -5.66
N LEU A 13 6.01 21.29 -5.30
CA LEU A 13 5.89 22.75 -5.39
C LEU A 13 6.00 23.25 -6.85
N ALA A 14 6.88 22.60 -7.62
CA ALA A 14 7.16 22.93 -9.01
C ALA A 14 7.75 21.71 -9.74
N PHE A 15 7.61 21.71 -11.06
CA PHE A 15 8.12 20.70 -12.01
C PHE A 15 8.53 21.41 -13.30
N ASN A 16 9.74 21.13 -13.82
CA ASN A 16 10.36 21.87 -14.94
C ASN A 16 10.30 23.41 -14.85
N GLY A 17 10.14 23.96 -13.63
CA GLY A 17 10.02 25.40 -13.37
C GLY A 17 8.59 25.96 -13.44
N ASP A 18 7.59 25.21 -13.92
CA ASP A 18 6.18 25.53 -13.67
C ASP A 18 5.85 25.18 -12.21
N ALA A 19 5.01 25.97 -11.55
CA ALA A 19 4.46 25.60 -10.25
C ALA A 19 3.43 24.48 -10.44
N THR A 20 3.19 23.65 -9.43
CA THR A 20 2.34 22.45 -9.58
C THR A 20 1.21 22.39 -8.58
N VAL A 21 0.01 22.06 -9.08
CA VAL A 21 -1.24 22.08 -8.32
C VAL A 21 -2.02 20.80 -8.53
N ALA A 22 -2.90 20.43 -7.60
CA ALA A 22 -3.73 19.24 -7.74
C ALA A 22 -4.88 19.54 -8.70
N SER A 23 -5.05 18.70 -9.73
CA SER A 23 -6.31 18.65 -10.48
C SER A 23 -7.40 18.11 -9.56
N ASN A 24 -8.63 18.64 -9.69
CA ASN A 24 -9.77 17.94 -9.11
C ASN A 24 -10.02 16.68 -9.95
N THR A 25 -10.08 15.53 -9.30
CA THR A 25 -9.85 14.26 -9.99
C THR A 25 -11.02 13.84 -10.87
N ALA A 26 -12.24 14.25 -10.53
CA ALA A 26 -13.42 14.16 -11.38
C ALA A 26 -13.67 15.43 -12.21
N SER A 27 -12.62 16.03 -12.81
CA SER A 27 -12.62 17.45 -13.27
C SER A 27 -13.77 17.87 -14.19
N VAL A 28 -14.17 17.02 -15.13
CA VAL A 28 -15.28 17.26 -16.08
C VAL A 28 -15.99 15.92 -16.34
N PRO A 29 -17.30 15.80 -16.06
CA PRO A 29 -18.09 14.65 -16.47
C PRO A 29 -18.11 14.55 -18.01
N PHE A 30 -17.80 13.38 -18.57
CA PHE A 30 -17.90 13.20 -20.02
C PHE A 30 -19.37 13.10 -20.43
N GLY A 31 -19.74 13.79 -21.52
CA GLY A 31 -21.15 13.93 -21.95
C GLY A 31 -21.76 12.70 -22.64
N GLN A 32 -20.98 11.62 -22.79
CA GLN A 32 -21.39 10.35 -23.39
C GLN A 32 -20.98 9.20 -22.46
N GLY A 33 -21.78 8.13 -22.43
CA GLY A 33 -21.43 6.93 -21.66
C GLY A 33 -20.45 6.05 -22.43
N ILE A 34 -19.55 5.39 -21.73
CA ILE A 34 -18.67 4.38 -22.33
C ILE A 34 -19.20 2.98 -22.01
N GLN A 35 -19.30 2.12 -23.03
CA GLN A 35 -19.85 0.76 -22.87
C GLN A 35 -18.97 -0.11 -21.97
N ASN A 36 -17.65 -0.12 -22.17
CA ASN A 36 -16.70 -0.88 -21.34
C ASN A 36 -16.85 -0.52 -19.84
N PRO A 37 -17.04 -1.50 -18.93
CA PRO A 37 -16.83 -2.94 -19.10
C PRO A 37 -18.01 -3.73 -19.71
N LEU A 38 -19.20 -3.15 -19.81
CA LEU A 38 -20.46 -3.80 -20.22
C LEU A 38 -20.56 -3.98 -21.74
N ASN A 39 -19.67 -4.79 -22.31
CA ASN A 39 -19.60 -5.14 -23.73
C ASN A 39 -20.01 -6.61 -23.95
N PRO A 40 -21.11 -6.91 -24.67
CA PRO A 40 -21.60 -8.28 -24.91
C PRO A 40 -20.63 -9.13 -25.75
N TYR A 41 -19.70 -8.48 -26.46
CA TYR A 41 -18.64 -9.16 -27.22
C TYR A 41 -17.40 -9.44 -26.36
N GLY A 42 -17.53 -9.35 -25.04
CA GLY A 42 -16.47 -9.49 -24.06
C GLY A 42 -15.60 -8.24 -23.90
N ALA A 43 -15.19 -7.94 -22.69
CA ALA A 43 -14.22 -6.90 -22.37
C ALA A 43 -13.50 -7.18 -21.06
N ARG A 44 -12.24 -6.74 -20.98
CA ARG A 44 -11.49 -6.64 -19.73
C ARG A 44 -11.06 -5.20 -19.54
N LEU A 45 -11.41 -4.64 -18.39
CA LEU A 45 -11.13 -3.27 -17.99
C LEU A 45 -10.46 -3.30 -16.62
N GLN A 46 -9.25 -2.77 -16.55
CA GLN A 46 -8.68 -2.34 -15.28
C GLN A 46 -8.86 -0.83 -15.11
N THR A 47 -9.23 -0.41 -13.90
CA THR A 47 -9.29 1.00 -13.50
C THR A 47 -8.94 1.13 -12.02
N VAL A 48 -8.55 2.33 -11.60
CA VAL A 48 -8.09 2.59 -10.23
C VAL A 48 -8.77 3.79 -9.58
N TRP A 49 -9.00 3.67 -8.27
CA TRP A 49 -9.36 4.79 -7.40
C TRP A 49 -8.31 4.96 -6.31
N ARG A 50 -7.83 6.19 -6.15
CA ARG A 50 -6.81 6.56 -5.17
C ARG A 50 -7.50 7.00 -3.89
N GLU A 51 -6.72 7.15 -2.81
CA GLU A 51 -7.26 7.59 -1.51
C GLU A 51 -8.02 8.92 -1.62
N ILE A 52 -7.50 9.87 -2.41
CA ILE A 52 -8.14 11.16 -2.69
C ILE A 52 -9.46 11.03 -3.49
N ASP A 53 -9.60 10.03 -4.36
CA ASP A 53 -10.81 9.86 -5.18
C ASP A 53 -12.00 9.36 -4.33
N MET A 54 -11.70 8.58 -3.28
CA MET A 54 -12.66 8.12 -2.26
C MET A 54 -12.75 9.06 -1.05
N SER A 55 -12.16 10.26 -1.12
CA SER A 55 -12.08 11.25 -0.01
C SER A 55 -11.41 10.75 1.29
N LEU A 56 -10.61 9.68 1.22
CA LEU A 56 -9.91 9.08 2.36
C LEU A 56 -8.61 9.80 2.71
N SER A 57 -8.25 9.75 3.98
CA SER A 57 -6.99 10.28 4.50
C SER A 57 -5.79 9.42 4.12
N ARG A 58 -4.68 10.12 3.81
CA ARG A 58 -3.34 9.54 3.68
C ARG A 58 -2.70 9.13 5.00
N VAL A 59 -3.20 9.65 6.12
CA VAL A 59 -2.48 9.68 7.42
C VAL A 59 -3.34 9.28 8.62
N ASP A 60 -4.64 9.04 8.43
CA ASP A 60 -5.54 8.66 9.51
C ASP A 60 -5.73 7.13 9.56
N PRO A 61 -5.33 6.43 10.64
CA PRO A 61 -5.53 4.99 10.80
C PRO A 61 -6.99 4.52 10.79
N PHE A 62 -7.97 5.42 10.90
CA PHE A 62 -9.37 5.07 10.66
C PHE A 62 -9.63 4.67 9.20
N ASP A 63 -8.88 5.21 8.24
CA ASP A 63 -9.06 4.99 6.80
C ASP A 63 -8.21 3.84 6.21
N PHE A 64 -7.62 2.98 7.05
CA PHE A 64 -6.86 1.78 6.62
C PHE A 64 -7.61 0.49 6.98
N ASN A 65 -7.23 -0.65 6.41
CA ASN A 65 -7.91 -1.94 6.57
C ASN A 65 -9.41 -1.86 6.26
N LEU A 66 -9.76 -1.31 5.09
CA LEU A 66 -11.14 -1.11 4.65
C LEU A 66 -11.58 -2.28 3.76
N ASP A 67 -12.44 -3.13 4.29
CA ASP A 67 -13.10 -4.18 3.53
C ASP A 67 -14.06 -3.56 2.52
N VAL A 68 -13.92 -3.90 1.24
CA VAL A 68 -14.86 -3.49 0.18
C VAL A 68 -16.04 -4.47 0.20
N GLU A 69 -17.16 -4.10 0.82
CA GLU A 69 -18.31 -4.99 1.04
C GLU A 69 -19.24 -5.03 -0.18
N GLN A 70 -19.39 -3.91 -0.90
CA GLN A 70 -20.16 -3.84 -2.15
C GLN A 70 -19.68 -2.65 -3.01
N MET A 71 -19.90 -2.74 -4.32
CA MET A 71 -19.68 -1.61 -5.25
C MET A 71 -20.86 -1.40 -6.19
N TYR A 72 -21.02 -0.14 -6.63
CA TYR A 72 -22.08 0.32 -7.52
C TYR A 72 -21.48 1.18 -8.63
N TRP A 73 -22.12 1.19 -9.80
CA TRP A 73 -21.67 1.95 -10.96
C TRP A 73 -22.71 3.02 -11.34
N ALA A 74 -22.24 4.18 -11.79
CA ALA A 74 -23.11 5.22 -12.32
C ALA A 74 -23.31 5.03 -13.84
N PRO A 75 -24.55 4.88 -14.35
CA PRO A 75 -24.83 5.05 -15.78
C PRO A 75 -24.73 6.52 -16.19
N VAL A 76 -24.45 6.77 -17.47
CA VAL A 76 -24.36 8.15 -17.98
C VAL A 76 -25.66 8.93 -17.76
N THR A 77 -25.53 10.08 -17.09
CA THR A 77 -26.66 10.89 -16.60
C THR A 77 -27.58 11.43 -17.69
N SER A 78 -27.11 11.48 -18.94
CA SER A 78 -27.84 11.97 -20.12
C SER A 78 -28.65 10.89 -20.86
N ALA A 79 -28.56 9.60 -20.47
CA ALA A 79 -29.25 8.50 -21.13
C ALA A 79 -30.32 7.83 -20.24
N ALA A 80 -31.20 7.06 -20.87
CA ALA A 80 -32.02 6.09 -20.16
C ALA A 80 -31.20 4.84 -19.82
N VAL A 81 -31.41 4.27 -18.63
CA VAL A 81 -30.92 2.93 -18.29
C VAL A 81 -31.91 1.92 -18.86
N PHE A 82 -31.41 0.93 -19.60
CA PHE A 82 -32.21 -0.14 -20.18
C PHE A 82 -32.07 -1.41 -19.33
N PHE A 83 -33.08 -2.29 -19.40
CA PHE A 83 -32.93 -3.65 -18.91
C PHE A 83 -32.00 -4.42 -19.84
N ASP A 84 -31.01 -5.11 -19.26
CA ASP A 84 -30.02 -5.94 -19.97
C ASP A 84 -29.58 -7.07 -19.04
N ILE A 85 -29.13 -8.21 -19.59
CA ILE A 85 -28.53 -9.29 -18.82
C ILE A 85 -27.27 -9.76 -19.54
N PHE A 86 -26.13 -9.75 -18.86
CA PHE A 86 -24.87 -10.34 -19.31
C PHE A 86 -24.71 -11.73 -18.74
N ASP A 87 -24.30 -12.70 -19.55
CA ASP A 87 -24.26 -14.12 -19.14
C ASP A 87 -23.24 -14.40 -18.02
N GLU A 88 -22.05 -13.81 -18.13
CA GLU A 88 -20.93 -14.09 -17.24
C GLU A 88 -20.05 -12.85 -17.07
N VAL A 89 -20.02 -12.31 -15.84
CA VAL A 89 -19.12 -11.24 -15.41
C VAL A 89 -18.30 -11.69 -14.20
N SER A 90 -17.14 -11.07 -14.04
CA SER A 90 -16.23 -11.23 -12.90
C SER A 90 -15.60 -9.89 -12.52
N LEU A 91 -15.30 -9.70 -11.24
CA LEU A 91 -14.59 -8.55 -10.71
C LEU A 91 -13.49 -9.03 -9.76
N PHE A 92 -12.24 -8.72 -10.11
CA PHE A 92 -11.10 -8.96 -9.23
C PHE A 92 -10.60 -7.63 -8.67
N LEU A 93 -10.41 -7.58 -7.36
CA LEU A 93 -9.85 -6.44 -6.63
C LEU A 93 -8.39 -6.70 -6.25
N GLY A 94 -7.65 -5.62 -5.99
CA GLY A 94 -6.28 -5.69 -5.50
C GLY A 94 -5.70 -4.31 -5.19
N HIS A 95 -4.48 -4.29 -4.65
CA HIS A 95 -3.69 -3.07 -4.56
C HIS A 95 -2.98 -2.82 -5.88
N SER A 96 -3.11 -1.60 -6.41
CA SER A 96 -2.47 -1.21 -7.66
C SER A 96 -0.97 -0.97 -7.47
N GLU A 97 -0.16 -1.63 -8.30
CA GLU A 97 1.24 -1.28 -8.53
C GLU A 97 1.39 0.14 -9.08
N ARG A 98 0.38 0.65 -9.78
CA ARG A 98 0.45 1.88 -10.57
C ARG A 98 -0.31 3.03 -9.94
N ARG A 99 0.18 4.27 -10.11
CA ARG A 99 -0.30 5.43 -9.35
C ARG A 99 -0.52 6.69 -10.23
N PRO A 100 -1.64 6.76 -10.97
CA PRO A 100 -2.01 7.91 -11.80
C PRO A 100 -1.83 9.27 -11.10
N GLU A 101 -1.04 10.15 -11.71
CA GLU A 101 -0.71 11.49 -11.20
C GLU A 101 -1.96 12.40 -11.11
N PRO A 102 -2.35 12.93 -9.93
CA PRO A 102 -3.37 13.98 -9.83
C PRO A 102 -2.86 15.37 -10.19
N CYS A 103 -1.55 15.60 -10.21
CA CYS A 103 -0.99 16.93 -10.33
C CYS A 103 -0.93 17.42 -11.78
N VAL A 104 -1.19 18.72 -11.94
CA VAL A 104 -1.10 19.46 -13.20
C VAL A 104 -0.22 20.71 -13.02
N GLY A 105 0.42 21.15 -14.10
CA GLY A 105 1.16 22.42 -14.11
C GLY A 105 0.21 23.62 -13.95
N GLN A 106 0.60 24.59 -13.12
CA GLN A 106 -0.24 25.71 -12.69
C GLN A 106 -0.68 26.59 -13.86
N PHE A 107 0.14 26.71 -14.91
CA PHE A 107 -0.18 27.52 -16.10
C PHE A 107 -0.51 26.68 -17.34
N SER A 108 -0.13 25.40 -17.37
CA SER A 108 -0.34 24.50 -18.51
C SER A 108 -1.63 23.68 -18.43
N ALA A 109 -2.09 23.32 -17.22
CA ALA A 109 -3.11 22.30 -16.99
C ALA A 109 -2.81 20.93 -17.67
N LEU A 110 -1.57 20.69 -18.09
CA LEU A 110 -1.03 19.39 -18.51
C LEU A 110 -0.70 18.55 -17.27
N SER A 111 -0.72 17.22 -17.38
CA SER A 111 -0.25 16.37 -16.29
C SER A 111 1.22 16.68 -16.00
N VAL A 112 1.60 16.58 -14.72
CA VAL A 112 2.99 16.78 -14.28
C VAL A 112 3.84 15.56 -14.61
N MET A 113 3.26 14.36 -14.57
CA MET A 113 3.99 13.11 -14.83
C MET A 113 3.12 12.22 -15.71
N ASP A 114 3.30 12.41 -17.02
CA ASP A 114 2.66 11.60 -18.05
C ASP A 114 3.00 10.10 -17.87
N GLU A 115 2.13 9.22 -18.37
CA GLU A 115 2.26 7.76 -18.32
C GLU A 115 2.39 7.10 -16.92
N SER A 116 2.21 7.86 -15.84
CA SER A 116 2.27 7.43 -14.43
C SER A 116 1.25 6.37 -13.96
N GLY A 117 0.32 5.97 -14.82
CA GLY A 117 -0.79 5.08 -14.48
C GLY A 117 -0.62 3.65 -14.99
N LEU A 118 -1.74 3.04 -15.39
CA LEU A 118 -1.82 1.63 -15.76
C LEU A 118 -1.02 1.30 -17.03
N VAL A 119 -0.32 0.17 -16.99
CA VAL A 119 0.45 -0.39 -18.10
C VAL A 119 -0.31 -1.50 -18.84
N GLN A 120 0.21 -1.88 -20.01
CA GLN A 120 -0.53 -2.69 -20.98
C GLN A 120 -0.82 -4.12 -20.49
N ALA A 121 0.13 -4.76 -19.80
CA ALA A 121 -0.09 -6.08 -19.23
C ALA A 121 -0.94 -5.95 -17.95
N PHE A 122 -2.18 -6.44 -17.98
CA PHE A 122 -3.10 -6.34 -16.85
C PHE A 122 -2.52 -6.92 -15.55
N GLN A 123 -1.71 -7.98 -15.67
CA GLN A 123 -1.08 -8.61 -14.51
C GLN A 123 0.04 -7.74 -13.87
N ASP A 124 0.64 -6.82 -14.62
CA ASP A 124 1.73 -5.96 -14.16
C ASP A 124 1.23 -4.67 -13.49
N ASN A 125 -0.10 -4.50 -13.41
CA ASN A 125 -0.77 -3.47 -12.63
C ASN A 125 -1.09 -3.91 -11.19
N TYR A 126 -0.98 -5.20 -10.85
CA TYR A 126 -1.08 -5.68 -9.47
C TYR A 126 0.27 -5.54 -8.74
N VAL A 127 0.20 -5.08 -7.49
CA VAL A 127 1.36 -4.90 -6.60
C VAL A 127 2.23 -6.16 -6.50
N ARG A 128 3.56 -6.02 -6.43
CA ARG A 128 4.49 -7.15 -6.29
C ARG A 128 5.84 -6.75 -5.72
N ASN A 129 6.45 -7.64 -4.94
CA ASN A 129 7.87 -7.54 -4.62
C ASN A 129 8.69 -8.34 -5.65
N LYS A 130 9.83 -7.80 -6.08
CA LYS A 130 10.84 -8.54 -6.87
C LYS A 130 11.97 -8.97 -5.96
N ARG A 131 12.61 -10.09 -6.29
CA ARG A 131 13.73 -10.65 -5.52
C ARG A 131 14.90 -9.65 -5.50
N PRO A 132 15.52 -9.34 -4.34
CA PRO A 132 16.67 -8.44 -4.23
C PRO A 132 17.99 -9.09 -4.70
N THR A 133 17.94 -9.85 -5.81
CA THR A 133 19.08 -10.60 -6.37
C THR A 133 19.05 -10.60 -7.91
N GLY A 134 20.23 -10.74 -8.52
CA GLY A 134 20.36 -10.75 -9.99
C GLY A 134 20.03 -9.40 -10.62
N ASN A 135 19.10 -9.39 -11.58
CA ASN A 135 18.75 -8.21 -12.39
C ASN A 135 17.35 -7.63 -12.05
N GLY A 136 16.74 -7.99 -10.91
CA GLY A 136 15.40 -7.52 -10.53
C GLY A 136 14.23 -8.10 -11.36
N GLY A 137 14.51 -8.91 -12.39
CA GLY A 137 13.50 -9.51 -13.27
C GLY A 137 12.77 -10.76 -12.74
N GLN A 138 12.95 -11.13 -11.48
CA GLN A 138 12.22 -12.24 -10.85
C GLN A 138 11.28 -11.70 -9.76
N ILE A 139 10.00 -12.08 -9.84
CA ILE A 139 9.03 -11.83 -8.77
C ILE A 139 9.39 -12.69 -7.55
N GLU A 140 9.29 -12.10 -6.36
CA GLU A 140 9.45 -12.75 -5.07
C GLU A 140 8.09 -13.13 -4.48
N SER A 141 7.24 -12.12 -4.29
CA SER A 141 5.88 -12.26 -3.80
C SER A 141 4.92 -11.36 -4.60
N ARG A 142 3.65 -11.76 -4.63
CA ARG A 142 2.54 -11.03 -5.25
C ARG A 142 1.24 -11.57 -4.68
N PRO A 143 0.34 -10.74 -4.13
CA PRO A 143 -1.00 -11.17 -3.72
C PRO A 143 -1.78 -11.71 -4.92
N ALA A 144 -2.58 -12.75 -4.71
CA ALA A 144 -3.52 -13.20 -5.73
C ALA A 144 -4.60 -12.12 -5.95
N PRO A 145 -5.01 -11.82 -7.20
CA PRO A 145 -6.19 -11.01 -7.47
C PRO A 145 -7.40 -11.56 -6.72
N HIS A 146 -8.08 -10.71 -5.96
CA HIS A 146 -9.16 -11.12 -5.07
C HIS A 146 -10.49 -11.10 -5.83
N ALA A 147 -11.08 -12.28 -6.08
CA ALA A 147 -12.40 -12.37 -6.71
C ALA A 147 -13.49 -11.81 -5.76
N ALA A 148 -13.98 -10.60 -6.04
CA ALA A 148 -15.18 -10.06 -5.40
C ALA A 148 -16.42 -10.84 -5.87
N TYR A 149 -16.48 -11.14 -7.16
CA TYR A 149 -17.33 -12.18 -7.74
C TYR A 149 -16.66 -12.74 -9.00
N GLU A 150 -16.90 -14.01 -9.29
CA GLU A 150 -16.36 -14.70 -10.47
C GLU A 150 -17.46 -15.55 -11.12
N GLY A 151 -17.57 -15.50 -12.45
CA GLY A 151 -18.45 -16.35 -13.24
C GLY A 151 -19.96 -16.14 -13.02
N VAL A 152 -20.41 -14.93 -12.65
CA VAL A 152 -21.82 -14.66 -12.29
C VAL A 152 -22.60 -13.99 -13.42
N GLN A 153 -23.89 -14.31 -13.55
CA GLN A 153 -24.81 -13.57 -14.41
C GLN A 153 -25.09 -12.18 -13.82
N PHE A 154 -25.09 -11.14 -14.66
CA PHE A 154 -25.38 -9.76 -14.22
C PHE A 154 -26.61 -9.19 -14.92
N THR A 155 -27.69 -9.02 -14.16
CA THR A 155 -28.91 -8.34 -14.60
C THR A 155 -28.83 -6.86 -14.25
N ILE A 156 -29.07 -5.99 -15.23
CA ILE A 156 -29.21 -4.55 -15.04
C ILE A 156 -30.68 -4.22 -14.94
N ASN A 157 -31.17 -3.90 -13.74
CA ASN A 157 -32.55 -3.51 -13.50
C ASN A 157 -32.67 -2.01 -13.18
N PRO A 158 -33.27 -1.17 -14.05
CA PRO A 158 -33.47 0.25 -13.78
C PRO A 158 -34.27 0.59 -12.51
N ALA A 159 -35.01 -0.37 -11.93
CA ALA A 159 -35.75 -0.20 -10.68
C ALA A 159 -34.89 -0.35 -9.41
N GLU A 160 -33.68 -0.92 -9.51
CA GLU A 160 -32.70 -1.06 -8.42
C GLU A 160 -31.74 0.15 -8.32
N ALA A 161 -31.96 1.18 -9.15
CA ALA A 161 -31.14 2.38 -9.14
C ALA A 161 -31.37 3.22 -7.86
N ILE A 162 -30.34 3.30 -7.02
CA ILE A 162 -30.26 4.19 -5.88
C ILE A 162 -29.82 5.60 -6.31
N LEU A 163 -30.12 6.62 -5.50
CA LEU A 163 -29.64 7.99 -5.71
C LEU A 163 -28.61 8.36 -4.65
N GLU A 164 -27.62 9.16 -5.03
CA GLU A 164 -26.68 9.74 -4.06
C GLU A 164 -27.38 10.77 -3.14
N PRO A 165 -26.81 11.15 -1.99
CA PRO A 165 -27.50 11.96 -0.97
C PRO A 165 -28.02 13.35 -1.42
N ASN A 166 -27.60 13.87 -2.57
CA ASN A 166 -28.10 15.12 -3.15
C ASN A 166 -29.26 14.94 -4.16
N GLY A 167 -29.57 13.69 -4.56
CA GLY A 167 -30.63 13.34 -5.52
C GLY A 167 -30.30 13.54 -7.01
N ILE A 168 -29.05 13.83 -7.38
CA ILE A 168 -28.62 14.15 -8.76
C ILE A 168 -28.15 12.88 -9.49
N ASN A 169 -27.08 12.25 -9.02
CA ASN A 169 -26.58 11.03 -9.65
C ASN A 169 -27.35 9.80 -9.19
N ARG A 170 -27.47 8.84 -10.10
CA ARG A 170 -27.96 7.49 -9.81
C ARG A 170 -26.81 6.49 -9.89
N PHE A 171 -26.90 5.45 -9.08
CA PHE A 171 -25.99 4.31 -9.09
C PHE A 171 -26.81 3.02 -9.14
N LEU A 172 -26.31 2.00 -9.84
CA LEU A 172 -26.88 0.66 -9.83
C LEU A 172 -25.87 -0.30 -9.18
N PRO A 173 -26.33 -1.32 -8.41
CA PRO A 173 -25.44 -2.31 -7.84
C PRO A 173 -24.68 -3.08 -8.92
N LEU A 174 -23.49 -3.54 -8.56
CA LEU A 174 -22.84 -4.68 -9.21
C LEU A 174 -23.31 -5.97 -8.50
N PRO A 175 -23.06 -7.17 -9.06
CA PRO A 175 -23.35 -8.43 -8.37
C PRO A 175 -22.78 -8.46 -6.95
N ASP A 176 -23.53 -9.06 -6.01
CA ASP A 176 -23.15 -9.12 -4.60
C ASP A 176 -21.77 -9.74 -4.39
N PHE A 177 -20.95 -9.12 -3.55
CA PHE A 177 -19.59 -9.58 -3.29
C PHE A 177 -19.59 -10.83 -2.40
N GLN A 178 -18.65 -11.74 -2.68
CA GLN A 178 -18.46 -12.99 -1.95
C GLN A 178 -17.56 -12.78 -0.72
N GLN A 179 -17.79 -13.56 0.33
CA GLN A 179 -16.96 -13.51 1.54
C GLN A 179 -15.84 -14.57 1.51
N PRO A 180 -14.66 -14.27 2.07
CA PRO A 180 -14.28 -13.02 2.74
C PRO A 180 -14.03 -11.88 1.74
N TYR A 181 -14.51 -10.66 2.02
CA TYR A 181 -14.26 -9.48 1.18
C TYR A 181 -12.78 -9.07 1.10
N PHE A 182 -12.41 -8.36 0.03
CA PHE A 182 -11.10 -7.74 -0.15
C PHE A 182 -10.88 -6.59 0.84
N THR A 183 -9.79 -6.66 1.62
CA THR A 183 -9.35 -5.56 2.47
C THR A 183 -8.41 -4.62 1.70
N TRP A 184 -8.91 -3.43 1.33
CA TRP A 184 -8.09 -2.37 0.77
C TRP A 184 -7.31 -1.64 1.88
N ARG A 185 -6.15 -1.06 1.52
CA ARG A 185 -5.26 -0.31 2.43
C ARG A 185 -4.84 -1.15 3.66
N ASP A 186 -4.54 -2.43 3.42
CA ASP A 186 -4.32 -3.48 4.42
C ASP A 186 -2.89 -3.46 4.98
N GLU A 187 -2.76 -3.24 6.29
CA GLU A 187 -1.49 -3.21 7.04
C GLU A 187 -0.83 -4.59 7.21
N THR A 188 -1.47 -5.68 6.76
CA THR A 188 -0.91 -7.03 6.75
C THR A 188 -0.20 -7.40 5.44
N VAL A 189 -0.58 -6.76 4.32
CA VAL A 189 0.10 -6.92 3.02
C VAL A 189 1.48 -6.26 3.06
N MET A 190 2.53 -7.03 2.76
CA MET A 190 3.94 -6.58 2.83
C MET A 190 4.46 -5.99 1.51
N GLU A 191 3.75 -6.23 0.40
CA GLU A 191 4.14 -5.75 -0.91
C GLU A 191 4.10 -4.22 -1.04
N GLN A 192 5.14 -3.68 -1.68
CA GLN A 192 5.19 -2.30 -2.10
C GLN A 192 4.86 -2.15 -3.58
N GLY A 193 4.34 -0.98 -3.93
CA GLY A 193 4.19 -0.56 -5.31
C GLY A 193 4.20 0.96 -5.42
N GLY A 194 3.49 1.49 -6.42
CA GLY A 194 3.58 2.89 -6.82
C GLY A 194 4.57 3.11 -7.96
N SER A 195 4.95 2.06 -8.68
CA SER A 195 5.79 2.16 -9.89
C SER A 195 5.15 3.04 -10.96
N SER A 196 5.87 4.04 -11.46
CA SER A 196 5.47 4.79 -12.65
C SER A 196 6.05 4.23 -13.95
N THR A 197 7.32 3.77 -13.94
CA THR A 197 8.17 3.41 -15.09
C THR A 197 8.33 4.44 -16.22
N TYR A 198 7.42 5.41 -16.37
CA TYR A 198 7.37 6.34 -17.51
C TYR A 198 7.11 7.81 -17.13
N GLY A 199 7.02 8.13 -15.83
CA GLY A 199 6.87 9.51 -15.34
C GLY A 199 8.16 10.31 -15.51
N ASP A 200 8.35 10.87 -16.70
CA ASP A 200 9.62 11.46 -17.13
C ASP A 200 9.76 12.96 -16.76
N ASP A 201 10.86 13.31 -16.08
CA ASP A 201 11.30 14.69 -15.78
C ASP A 201 12.63 15.02 -16.49
N THR A 202 12.90 14.48 -17.69
CA THR A 202 14.17 14.67 -18.42
C THR A 202 14.32 16.05 -19.08
N THR A 203 14.24 17.11 -18.27
CA THR A 203 15.38 18.02 -18.26
C THR A 203 16.56 17.29 -17.58
N THR A 204 17.26 16.51 -18.41
CA THR A 204 18.32 15.54 -18.06
C THR A 204 19.14 15.87 -16.81
N GLY A 205 18.92 15.11 -15.73
CA GLY A 205 19.71 15.17 -14.49
C GLY A 205 18.93 15.37 -13.18
N ALA A 206 17.59 15.34 -13.20
CA ALA A 206 16.74 15.54 -12.01
C ALA A 206 16.61 14.29 -11.10
N THR A 207 17.74 13.76 -10.64
CA THR A 207 17.86 12.64 -9.69
C THR A 207 17.10 12.88 -8.38
N TYR A 208 16.25 11.94 -7.96
CA TYR A 208 15.55 11.92 -6.66
C TYR A 208 15.82 10.62 -5.90
N GLU A 209 15.62 10.67 -4.58
CA GLU A 209 15.95 9.59 -3.66
C GLU A 209 14.69 8.92 -3.11
N PRO A 210 14.71 7.61 -2.78
CA PRO A 210 13.55 6.84 -2.34
C PRO A 210 12.86 7.46 -1.12
N TYR A 211 11.56 7.71 -1.24
CA TYR A 211 10.71 8.09 -0.13
C TYR A 211 9.51 7.15 -0.05
N ILE A 212 9.14 6.78 1.18
CA ILE A 212 7.95 5.99 1.48
C ILE A 212 6.86 6.98 1.93
N LEU A 213 5.59 6.57 1.93
CA LEU A 213 4.50 7.35 2.53
C LEU A 213 4.00 6.63 3.78
N SER A 214 4.66 6.88 4.92
CA SER A 214 4.26 6.35 6.23
C SER A 214 3.18 7.23 6.87
N PRO A 215 1.91 6.81 6.95
CA PRO A 215 0.88 7.52 7.71
C PRO A 215 1.29 7.93 9.13
N PHE A 216 2.06 7.11 9.85
CA PHE A 216 2.43 7.35 11.26
C PHE A 216 3.50 8.43 11.47
N LEU A 217 4.11 8.92 10.38
CA LEU A 217 4.93 10.15 10.34
C LEU A 217 4.19 11.34 9.71
N GLY A 218 2.87 11.25 9.50
CA GLY A 218 2.11 12.22 8.70
C GLY A 218 2.51 12.16 7.21
N GLY A 219 2.92 11.00 6.73
CA GLY A 219 3.55 10.82 5.41
C GLY A 219 4.99 11.31 5.33
N VAL A 220 5.50 12.09 6.30
CA VAL A 220 6.83 12.73 6.22
C VAL A 220 7.96 11.70 6.35
N CYS A 221 8.49 11.26 5.20
CA CYS A 221 9.67 10.38 5.12
C CYS A 221 10.88 11.13 4.53
N SER A 222 12.08 10.61 4.74
CA SER A 222 13.33 11.39 4.73
C SER A 222 14.57 10.49 4.64
N PRO A 223 15.73 10.96 4.12
CA PRO A 223 16.03 12.13 3.29
C PRO A 223 16.28 11.65 1.83
N GLN A 224 17.04 12.28 0.90
CA GLN A 224 17.71 13.58 0.82
C GLN A 224 17.38 14.27 -0.54
N ARG A 225 17.96 15.46 -0.75
CA ARG A 225 18.63 15.81 -2.03
C ARG A 225 20.05 16.23 -1.65
N ARG A 226 21.09 15.71 -2.30
CA ARG A 226 22.44 16.28 -2.14
C ARG A 226 22.48 17.72 -2.67
N GLY A 227 22.48 18.69 -1.76
CA GLY A 227 22.72 20.09 -2.09
C GLY A 227 24.16 20.31 -2.56
N GLY A 228 24.37 21.29 -3.45
CA GLY A 228 25.71 21.76 -3.80
C GLY A 228 26.42 22.31 -2.57
N GLY A 229 27.38 21.54 -2.04
CA GLY A 229 27.99 21.78 -0.72
C GLY A 229 27.85 20.61 0.28
N GLY A 230 27.14 19.54 -0.08
CA GLY A 230 27.00 18.33 0.76
C GLY A 230 25.91 18.41 1.83
N SER A 231 25.04 19.43 1.76
CA SER A 231 23.89 19.58 2.65
C SER A 231 22.73 18.67 2.27
N ILE A 232 21.91 18.32 3.26
CA ILE A 232 20.81 17.35 3.17
C ILE A 232 19.52 17.97 3.69
N GLN A 233 18.46 17.82 2.91
CA GLN A 233 17.14 18.39 3.17
C GLN A 233 16.08 17.30 3.28
N LEU A 234 15.09 17.51 4.15
CA LEU A 234 13.91 16.64 4.26
C LEU A 234 12.99 16.87 3.05
N ALA A 235 12.46 15.82 2.46
CA ALA A 235 11.41 15.95 1.45
C ALA A 235 10.06 16.24 2.12
N THR A 236 9.30 17.21 1.60
CA THR A 236 7.89 17.35 1.97
C THR A 236 7.08 16.21 1.36
N PRO A 237 6.20 15.51 2.12
CA PRO A 237 5.38 14.45 1.56
C PRO A 237 4.46 15.00 0.47
N ARG A 238 4.46 14.31 -0.67
CA ARG A 238 3.78 14.67 -1.92
C ARG A 238 3.54 13.45 -2.79
N TRP A 239 2.84 13.63 -3.90
CA TRP A 239 2.96 12.74 -5.05
C TRP A 239 4.30 12.97 -5.75
N ASP A 240 4.95 11.89 -6.16
CA ASP A 240 6.13 11.83 -7.02
C ASP A 240 6.06 10.47 -7.73
N ASN A 241 6.15 10.47 -9.05
CA ASN A 241 6.01 9.30 -9.92
C ASN A 241 7.28 9.12 -10.77
N ARG A 242 8.46 9.20 -10.15
CA ARG A 242 9.75 9.02 -10.85
C ARG A 242 10.26 7.59 -10.76
N GLU A 243 11.30 7.31 -11.56
CA GLU A 243 12.12 6.11 -11.46
C GLU A 243 12.80 6.01 -10.07
N ASN A 244 12.73 4.82 -9.45
CA ASN A 244 13.40 4.52 -8.18
C ASN A 244 14.92 4.39 -8.41
N ILE A 245 15.76 4.85 -7.47
CA ILE A 245 17.23 4.67 -7.53
C ILE A 245 17.81 4.21 -6.19
N HIS A 246 18.94 3.50 -6.25
CA HIS A 246 19.77 3.24 -5.08
C HIS A 246 20.48 4.53 -4.63
N THR A 247 20.33 4.91 -3.35
CA THR A 247 20.94 6.15 -2.82
C THR A 247 22.46 6.09 -2.64
N THR A 248 23.05 4.90 -2.68
CA THR A 248 24.50 4.69 -2.57
C THR A 248 25.22 4.79 -3.91
N SER A 249 24.56 4.41 -5.02
CA SER A 249 25.16 4.39 -6.37
C SER A 249 24.56 5.41 -7.35
N GLY A 250 23.33 5.88 -7.10
CA GLY A 250 22.58 6.77 -7.99
C GLY A 250 22.01 6.09 -9.24
N ALA A 251 22.11 4.77 -9.35
CA ALA A 251 21.57 3.99 -10.45
C ALA A 251 20.15 3.48 -10.16
N THR A 252 19.35 3.26 -11.21
CA THR A 252 18.00 2.67 -11.16
C THR A 252 17.92 1.47 -10.21
N ASP A 253 17.00 1.52 -9.25
CA ASP A 253 16.61 0.35 -8.47
C ASP A 253 15.70 -0.51 -9.33
N ASN A 254 16.22 -1.67 -9.75
CA ASN A 254 15.48 -2.62 -10.56
C ASN A 254 14.68 -3.62 -9.72
N PHE A 255 14.87 -3.62 -8.39
CA PHE A 255 14.37 -4.60 -7.43
C PHE A 255 13.13 -4.11 -6.67
N THR A 256 12.94 -2.79 -6.50
CA THR A 256 11.66 -2.22 -6.07
C THR A 256 10.89 -1.71 -7.28
N ASP A 257 9.76 -2.32 -7.63
CA ASP A 257 8.88 -1.73 -8.66
C ASP A 257 8.31 -0.39 -8.16
N GLY A 258 7.89 -0.31 -6.89
CA GLY A 258 7.61 0.94 -6.19
C GLY A 258 7.99 0.91 -4.71
N LEU A 259 7.78 2.04 -4.02
CA LEU A 259 8.27 2.33 -2.66
C LEU A 259 7.14 2.67 -1.67
N LEU A 260 5.89 2.47 -2.08
CA LEU A 260 4.71 2.74 -1.27
C LEU A 260 4.11 1.41 -0.84
N GLY A 261 4.07 1.14 0.48
CA GLY A 261 3.37 -0.03 1.00
C GLY A 261 1.87 0.02 0.68
N SER A 262 1.24 -1.16 0.64
CA SER A 262 -0.20 -1.42 0.49
C SER A 262 -1.17 -0.32 0.97
N VAL A 263 -0.93 0.23 2.17
CA VAL A 263 -1.69 1.32 2.81
C VAL A 263 -1.74 2.62 2.03
N ALA A 264 -0.83 2.85 1.09
CA ALA A 264 -0.76 4.04 0.23
C ALA A 264 -1.08 3.73 -1.25
N LEU A 265 -1.42 2.48 -1.58
CA LEU A 265 -1.70 2.05 -2.95
C LEU A 265 -3.17 2.25 -3.34
N PRO A 266 -3.46 2.62 -4.61
CA PRO A 266 -4.82 2.71 -5.13
C PRO A 266 -5.56 1.36 -5.09
N LEU A 267 -6.89 1.41 -4.99
CA LEU A 267 -7.75 0.27 -5.25
C LEU A 267 -7.71 -0.01 -6.75
N LEU A 268 -7.27 -1.19 -7.14
CA LEU A 268 -7.38 -1.72 -8.51
C LEU A 268 -8.66 -2.56 -8.60
N ALA A 269 -9.47 -2.30 -9.62
CA ALA A 269 -10.55 -3.18 -10.04
C ALA A 269 -10.30 -3.67 -11.47
N ASP A 270 -10.46 -4.96 -11.67
CA ASP A 270 -10.28 -5.69 -12.92
C ASP A 270 -11.64 -6.34 -13.27
N PHE A 271 -12.44 -5.57 -14.02
CA PHE A 271 -13.74 -6.00 -14.52
C PHE A 271 -13.55 -6.87 -15.76
N GLN A 272 -14.16 -8.04 -15.76
CA GLN A 272 -14.14 -9.00 -16.87
C GLN A 272 -15.58 -9.36 -17.22
N THR A 273 -16.05 -8.89 -18.36
CA THR A 273 -17.31 -9.31 -18.99
C THR A 273 -16.94 -10.31 -20.08
N MET A 274 -17.49 -11.52 -20.04
CA MET A 274 -17.24 -12.49 -21.10
C MET A 274 -18.09 -12.21 -22.34
N CYS A 275 -17.94 -13.01 -23.39
CA CYS A 275 -18.79 -12.92 -24.56
C CYS A 275 -20.11 -13.65 -24.30
N ASP A 276 -21.25 -12.97 -24.45
CA ASP A 276 -22.57 -13.59 -24.32
C ASP A 276 -22.74 -14.73 -25.34
N GLN A 277 -23.52 -15.74 -24.95
CA GLN A 277 -23.78 -16.93 -25.74
C GLN A 277 -25.20 -16.88 -26.32
N PRO A 278 -25.42 -17.07 -27.63
CA PRO A 278 -26.76 -16.97 -28.25
C PRO A 278 -27.75 -18.07 -27.82
N ASP A 279 -27.30 -19.04 -27.01
CA ASP A 279 -28.11 -20.09 -26.39
C ASP A 279 -28.46 -19.78 -24.90
N LEU A 280 -27.95 -18.68 -24.34
CA LEU A 280 -28.19 -18.21 -22.98
C LEU A 280 -28.93 -16.86 -22.96
N PRO A 281 -29.48 -16.45 -21.80
CA PRO A 281 -29.92 -17.34 -20.73
C PRO A 281 -30.97 -18.33 -21.27
N ALA A 282 -30.89 -19.60 -20.86
CA ALA A 282 -31.56 -20.70 -21.56
C ALA A 282 -33.10 -20.58 -21.65
N GLU A 283 -33.73 -19.84 -20.72
CA GLU A 283 -35.16 -19.56 -20.69
C GLU A 283 -35.58 -18.41 -21.63
N PHE A 284 -34.69 -17.44 -21.86
CA PHE A 284 -34.94 -16.22 -22.64
C PHE A 284 -33.70 -15.86 -23.46
N ARG A 285 -33.50 -16.54 -24.60
CA ARG A 285 -32.33 -16.35 -25.44
C ARG A 285 -32.27 -14.95 -26.06
N PHE A 286 -31.32 -14.14 -25.61
CA PHE A 286 -30.94 -12.88 -26.24
C PHE A 286 -29.47 -12.56 -25.92
N ILE A 287 -28.83 -11.77 -26.77
CA ILE A 287 -27.49 -11.22 -26.52
C ILE A 287 -27.69 -9.86 -25.83
N ALA A 288 -26.88 -9.50 -24.83
CA ALA A 288 -27.02 -8.20 -24.18
C ALA A 288 -26.80 -7.07 -25.18
N ASN A 289 -27.48 -5.96 -24.98
CA ASN A 289 -27.47 -4.83 -25.90
C ASN A 289 -26.23 -3.96 -25.71
N GLY A 290 -25.70 -3.90 -24.47
CA GLY A 290 -24.53 -3.09 -24.12
C GLY A 290 -24.78 -1.57 -24.17
N PHE A 291 -26.03 -1.13 -24.34
CA PHE A 291 -26.36 0.31 -24.43
C PHE A 291 -26.22 1.06 -23.09
N ASN A 292 -26.07 0.32 -21.99
CA ASN A 292 -25.87 0.84 -20.64
C ASN A 292 -24.44 1.36 -20.42
N GLY A 293 -24.12 2.50 -21.03
CA GLY A 293 -22.81 3.16 -20.87
C GLY A 293 -22.59 3.78 -19.49
N TRP A 294 -21.42 3.58 -18.91
CA TRP A 294 -21.00 4.14 -17.63
C TRP A 294 -20.70 5.64 -17.73
N GLN A 295 -21.00 6.38 -16.66
CA GLN A 295 -20.54 7.75 -16.45
C GLN A 295 -19.05 7.74 -16.09
N ILE A 296 -18.28 8.61 -16.75
CA ILE A 296 -16.88 8.87 -16.42
C ILE A 296 -16.66 10.37 -16.22
N SER A 297 -15.53 10.74 -15.60
CA SER A 297 -14.91 12.06 -15.72
C SER A 297 -13.54 11.98 -16.38
N LEU A 298 -13.13 13.04 -17.06
CA LEU A 298 -11.73 13.23 -17.47
C LEU A 298 -10.95 13.89 -16.32
N THR A 299 -9.85 13.27 -15.88
CA THR A 299 -9.09 13.75 -14.71
C THR A 299 -8.14 14.90 -15.03
N VAL A 300 -7.67 14.96 -16.28
CA VAL A 300 -6.78 15.98 -16.83
C VAL A 300 -7.32 16.39 -18.21
N GLN A 301 -7.74 17.65 -18.37
CA GLN A 301 -8.52 18.11 -19.53
C GLN A 301 -7.75 18.17 -20.86
N SER A 302 -6.43 17.95 -20.81
CA SER A 302 -5.46 18.33 -21.84
C SER A 302 -4.73 17.14 -22.49
N GLY A 303 -4.85 15.92 -21.95
CA GLY A 303 -4.26 14.71 -22.53
C GLY A 303 -4.60 13.43 -21.74
N PRO A 304 -4.56 12.24 -22.39
CA PRO A 304 -4.96 10.95 -21.80
C PRO A 304 -3.95 10.36 -20.80
N LEU A 305 -2.81 11.03 -20.59
CA LEU A 305 -1.57 10.36 -20.24
C LEU A 305 -1.38 9.82 -18.80
N PRO A 306 -2.01 10.32 -17.72
CA PRO A 306 -1.87 9.67 -16.41
C PRO A 306 -2.60 8.32 -16.29
N ALA A 307 -3.20 7.79 -17.36
CA ALA A 307 -3.57 6.37 -17.52
C ALA A 307 -4.38 5.75 -16.35
N PHE A 308 -5.55 6.31 -16.06
CA PHE A 308 -6.46 5.85 -15.01
C PHE A 308 -7.17 4.52 -15.31
N ARG A 309 -7.15 4.10 -16.58
CA ARG A 309 -7.66 2.81 -17.02
C ARG A 309 -6.77 2.17 -18.07
N ALA A 310 -6.81 0.85 -18.14
CA ALA A 310 -6.29 0.03 -19.22
C ALA A 310 -7.39 -0.95 -19.66
N PHE A 311 -7.60 -1.17 -20.97
CA PHE A 311 -8.72 -1.98 -21.44
C PHE A 311 -8.48 -2.76 -22.74
N THR A 312 -9.29 -3.79 -22.90
CA THR A 312 -9.48 -4.57 -24.12
C THR A 312 -10.98 -4.79 -24.34
N GLY A 313 -11.41 -4.90 -25.59
CA GLY A 313 -12.83 -5.07 -25.93
C GLY A 313 -13.01 -5.88 -27.19
N GLY A 314 -14.04 -6.71 -27.22
CA GLY A 314 -14.47 -7.41 -28.42
C GLY A 314 -15.34 -6.55 -29.32
N THR A 315 -15.63 -7.08 -30.50
CA THR A 315 -16.50 -6.49 -31.51
C THR A 315 -17.46 -7.56 -32.04
N PRO A 316 -18.55 -7.21 -32.76
CA PRO A 316 -19.51 -8.18 -33.30
C PRO A 316 -18.91 -9.31 -34.15
N ASN A 317 -17.71 -9.10 -34.71
CA ASN A 317 -17.00 -10.10 -35.54
C ASN A 317 -15.80 -10.75 -34.80
N ASN A 318 -15.48 -10.33 -33.58
CA ASN A 318 -14.30 -10.76 -32.85
C ASN A 318 -14.51 -10.60 -31.32
N CYS A 319 -15.17 -11.58 -30.71
CA CYS A 319 -15.30 -11.76 -29.26
C CYS A 319 -13.93 -11.68 -28.56
N ALA A 320 -13.81 -10.95 -27.45
CA ALA A 320 -12.60 -10.90 -26.61
C ALA A 320 -12.74 -11.86 -25.43
N SER A 321 -11.80 -12.78 -25.28
CA SER A 321 -11.92 -13.87 -24.30
C SER A 321 -10.56 -14.31 -23.71
N PRO A 322 -10.53 -14.97 -22.54
CA PRO A 322 -9.30 -15.39 -21.85
C PRO A 322 -8.29 -16.20 -22.67
N GLN A 323 -8.73 -16.86 -23.73
CA GLN A 323 -7.88 -17.68 -24.62
C GLN A 323 -7.07 -16.83 -25.64
N GLN A 324 -7.21 -15.51 -25.62
CA GLN A 324 -6.58 -14.59 -26.57
C GLN A 324 -5.51 -13.74 -25.88
N ASN A 325 -4.36 -13.52 -26.54
CA ASN A 325 -3.27 -12.69 -25.98
C ASN A 325 -3.74 -11.29 -25.54
N ARG A 326 -4.71 -10.70 -26.26
CA ARG A 326 -5.33 -9.41 -25.93
C ARG A 326 -6.20 -9.39 -24.66
N TRP A 327 -6.34 -10.51 -23.95
CA TRP A 327 -6.95 -10.60 -22.62
C TRP A 327 -5.90 -10.53 -21.50
N ALA A 328 -4.65 -10.88 -21.78
CA ALA A 328 -3.51 -10.66 -20.89
C ALA A 328 -2.89 -9.26 -21.08
N GLN A 329 -2.99 -8.72 -22.29
CA GLN A 329 -2.50 -7.39 -22.67
C GLN A 329 -3.65 -6.52 -23.19
N ALA A 330 -3.88 -5.37 -22.54
CA ALA A 330 -4.81 -4.34 -23.00
C ALA A 330 -4.47 -3.95 -24.46
N SER A 331 -5.48 -3.87 -25.33
CA SER A 331 -5.26 -3.74 -26.77
C SER A 331 -6.19 -2.76 -27.49
N GLY A 332 -6.95 -1.94 -26.75
CA GLY A 332 -7.68 -0.78 -27.31
C GLY A 332 -8.59 -1.12 -28.48
N GLN A 333 -9.71 -1.81 -28.23
CA GLN A 333 -10.70 -2.13 -29.26
C GLN A 333 -12.12 -1.74 -28.83
N ASN A 334 -12.91 -1.36 -29.83
CA ASN A 334 -14.03 -0.43 -29.70
C ASN A 334 -15.38 -1.16 -29.83
N ALA A 335 -16.13 -1.25 -28.74
CA ALA A 335 -17.58 -1.41 -28.79
C ALA A 335 -18.18 -0.03 -29.09
N GLY A 336 -18.99 0.05 -30.15
CA GLY A 336 -19.17 1.27 -30.95
C GLY A 336 -19.79 2.47 -30.22
N GLY A 337 -18.96 3.34 -29.66
CA GLY A 337 -19.41 4.54 -28.93
C GLY A 337 -18.40 5.69 -28.88
N GLY A 338 -18.48 6.61 -29.85
CA GLY A 338 -18.00 8.00 -29.73
C GLY A 338 -16.48 8.24 -29.77
N ILE A 339 -15.71 7.62 -28.88
CA ILE A 339 -14.27 7.86 -28.73
C ILE A 339 -13.49 6.91 -29.63
N GLY A 340 -12.93 7.46 -30.72
CA GLY A 340 -12.10 6.73 -31.69
C GLY A 340 -10.60 6.75 -31.36
N SER A 341 -10.20 6.22 -30.20
CA SER A 341 -8.79 5.87 -29.96
C SER A 341 -8.56 4.37 -30.21
N ASN A 342 -7.43 4.05 -30.84
CA ASN A 342 -6.82 2.71 -30.77
C ASN A 342 -5.93 2.58 -29.52
N ASP A 343 -6.06 3.53 -28.59
CA ASP A 343 -5.30 3.53 -27.35
C ASP A 343 -5.97 2.57 -26.37
N TRP A 344 -5.14 1.80 -25.69
CA TRP A 344 -5.57 0.80 -24.70
C TRP A 344 -5.65 1.41 -23.29
N ARG A 345 -5.21 2.66 -23.11
CA ARG A 345 -5.30 3.44 -21.87
C ARG A 345 -5.78 4.86 -22.13
N ASP A 346 -6.34 5.48 -21.10
CA ASP A 346 -6.52 6.94 -21.02
C ASP A 346 -6.80 7.38 -19.57
N ASN A 347 -7.12 8.65 -19.37
CA ASN A 347 -7.34 9.27 -18.07
C ASN A 347 -8.82 9.38 -17.65
N SER A 348 -9.68 8.49 -18.18
CA SER A 348 -11.07 8.37 -17.72
C SER A 348 -11.13 7.76 -16.32
N LEU A 349 -11.70 8.50 -15.36
CA LEU A 349 -12.07 8.01 -14.04
C LEU A 349 -13.54 7.57 -14.06
N TYR A 350 -13.80 6.30 -13.74
CA TYR A 350 -15.16 5.77 -13.66
C TYR A 350 -15.87 6.21 -12.38
N TRP A 351 -17.16 6.56 -12.51
CA TRP A 351 -17.99 6.98 -11.39
C TRP A 351 -18.60 5.75 -10.72
N THR A 352 -18.18 5.51 -9.48
CA THR A 352 -18.62 4.39 -8.65
C THR A 352 -18.95 4.86 -7.24
N MET A 353 -19.80 4.09 -6.56
CA MET A 353 -19.95 4.13 -5.10
C MET A 353 -19.38 2.82 -4.55
N ALA A 354 -18.77 2.86 -3.38
CA ALA A 354 -18.23 1.68 -2.70
C ALA A 354 -18.63 1.72 -1.22
N ASP A 355 -19.20 0.62 -0.73
CA ASP A 355 -19.52 0.46 0.68
C ASP A 355 -18.29 -0.15 1.38
N PHE A 356 -17.67 0.64 2.27
CA PHE A 356 -16.50 0.23 3.02
C PHE A 356 -16.87 -0.16 4.45
N LEU A 357 -16.44 -1.35 4.86
CA LEU A 357 -16.62 -1.89 6.20
C LEU A 357 -15.25 -2.05 6.88
N LYS A 358 -15.18 -1.90 8.21
CA LYS A 358 -13.94 -2.11 8.96
C LYS A 358 -14.08 -3.29 9.92
N ARG A 359 -13.95 -4.51 9.40
CA ARG A 359 -13.95 -5.73 10.24
C ARG A 359 -12.60 -5.90 10.94
N GLN A 360 -11.51 -5.56 10.25
CA GLN A 360 -10.14 -5.67 10.76
C GLN A 360 -9.64 -4.35 11.38
N THR A 361 -8.96 -4.44 12.51
CA THR A 361 -8.19 -3.34 13.10
C THR A 361 -6.87 -3.87 13.65
N VAL A 362 -5.78 -3.18 13.34
CA VAL A 362 -4.44 -3.50 13.84
C VAL A 362 -4.09 -2.57 15.00
N ALA A 363 -3.52 -3.13 16.06
CA ALA A 363 -2.95 -2.36 17.17
C ALA A 363 -1.51 -2.82 17.46
N THR A 364 -0.53 -1.93 17.28
CA THR A 364 0.89 -2.29 17.27
C THR A 364 1.68 -1.68 18.44
N SER A 365 2.47 -2.52 19.10
CA SER A 365 3.35 -2.13 20.21
C SER A 365 4.70 -1.56 19.73
N GLY A 366 5.34 -0.77 20.59
CA GLY A 366 6.73 -0.34 20.40
C GLY A 366 7.73 -1.46 20.70
N PHE A 367 9.00 -1.28 20.31
CA PHE A 367 10.04 -2.28 20.57
C PHE A 367 10.43 -2.34 22.06
N VAL A 368 10.51 -3.57 22.58
CA VAL A 368 11.08 -3.92 23.88
C VAL A 368 12.48 -4.53 23.67
N GLU A 369 13.43 -4.21 24.54
CA GLU A 369 14.80 -4.74 24.50
C GLU A 369 14.90 -6.05 25.31
N VAL A 370 15.17 -7.18 24.66
CA VAL A 370 15.24 -8.53 25.26
C VAL A 370 16.31 -8.61 26.36
N LEU A 371 17.41 -7.88 26.20
CA LEU A 371 18.51 -7.87 27.17
C LEU A 371 18.31 -6.84 28.30
N ASN A 372 17.35 -5.92 28.18
CA ASN A 372 17.16 -4.82 29.14
C ASN A 372 15.77 -4.16 29.01
N PRO A 373 14.67 -4.83 29.44
CA PRO A 373 13.34 -4.23 29.39
C PRO A 373 13.23 -2.97 30.28
N HIS A 374 14.07 -2.84 31.31
CA HIS A 374 14.24 -1.60 32.09
C HIS A 374 14.84 -0.41 31.31
N ARG A 375 15.04 -0.52 29.98
CA ARG A 375 15.37 0.64 29.15
C ARG A 375 14.20 1.62 29.00
N MET A 376 12.95 1.20 29.27
CA MET A 376 11.86 2.13 29.58
C MET A 376 12.02 2.72 30.99
N PRO A 377 11.76 4.02 31.22
CA PRO A 377 12.03 4.68 32.49
C PRO A 377 11.11 4.12 33.58
N PRO A 378 11.65 3.67 34.73
CA PRO A 378 10.82 3.46 35.91
C PRO A 378 10.23 4.82 36.32
N ARG A 379 8.98 4.84 36.81
CA ARG A 379 8.25 6.10 37.07
C ARG A 379 8.93 6.95 38.16
N THR A 380 9.67 6.28 39.03
CA THR A 380 10.62 6.79 40.02
C THR A 380 11.86 5.89 40.02
N GLU A 381 12.98 6.32 40.62
CA GLU A 381 14.18 5.48 40.74
C GLU A 381 13.94 4.19 41.56
N ASN A 382 12.83 4.09 42.28
CA ASN A 382 12.46 2.92 43.09
C ASN A 382 11.68 1.83 42.32
N ASP A 383 11.15 2.11 41.12
CA ASP A 383 10.37 1.12 40.35
C ASP A 383 11.27 0.19 39.48
N ILE A 384 12.56 0.06 39.84
CA ILE A 384 13.50 -0.88 39.22
C ILE A 384 13.34 -2.25 39.89
N ASP A 385 12.50 -3.11 39.32
CA ASP A 385 12.38 -4.51 39.76
C ASP A 385 13.62 -5.34 39.33
N PRO A 386 14.54 -5.70 40.23
CA PRO A 386 15.82 -6.33 39.86
C PRO A 386 15.68 -7.74 39.23
N ARG A 387 14.45 -8.27 39.12
CA ARG A 387 14.16 -9.55 38.45
C ARG A 387 14.14 -9.43 36.91
N LEU A 388 13.98 -8.22 36.37
CA LEU A 388 13.81 -8.01 34.92
C LEU A 388 15.08 -7.47 34.22
N GLY A 389 16.24 -7.54 34.86
CA GLY A 389 17.55 -7.28 34.24
C GLY A 389 18.27 -6.01 34.74
N PRO A 390 19.21 -5.43 33.97
CA PRO A 390 19.66 -5.87 32.65
C PRO A 390 20.37 -7.23 32.67
N PHE A 391 20.22 -7.98 31.59
CA PHE A 391 20.78 -9.32 31.42
C PHE A 391 22.13 -9.27 30.67
N PHE A 392 23.09 -10.09 31.11
CA PHE A 392 24.37 -10.37 30.45
C PHE A 392 25.29 -9.18 30.09
N GLY A 393 24.99 -7.96 30.55
CA GLY A 393 25.83 -6.79 30.28
C GLY A 393 25.74 -6.26 28.84
N GLY A 394 24.67 -6.57 28.10
CA GLY A 394 24.40 -6.00 26.78
C GLY A 394 24.74 -6.88 25.57
N ALA A 395 25.21 -8.12 25.77
CA ALA A 395 25.37 -9.11 24.71
C ALA A 395 24.91 -10.50 25.17
N MET A 396 24.17 -11.23 24.33
CA MET A 396 23.68 -12.57 24.68
C MET A 396 24.81 -13.60 24.59
N PRO A 397 25.07 -14.42 25.62
CA PRO A 397 26.05 -15.51 25.53
C PRO A 397 25.63 -16.53 24.47
N ALA A 398 26.58 -17.03 23.68
CA ALA A 398 26.29 -18.04 22.65
C ALA A 398 25.65 -19.34 23.21
N THR A 399 25.86 -19.63 24.49
CA THR A 399 25.30 -20.77 25.23
C THR A 399 23.90 -20.50 25.80
N ARG A 400 23.26 -19.38 25.45
CA ARG A 400 21.93 -18.96 25.92
C ARG A 400 21.02 -18.58 24.76
N LYS A 401 19.76 -19.01 24.83
CA LYS A 401 18.68 -18.66 23.89
C LYS A 401 17.45 -18.20 24.71
N PRO A 402 16.71 -17.15 24.31
CA PRO A 402 15.45 -16.82 24.94
C PRO A 402 14.38 -17.86 24.54
N ASN A 403 13.58 -18.26 25.52
CA ASN A 403 12.32 -18.97 25.32
C ASN A 403 11.20 -18.07 25.86
N PHE A 404 10.17 -17.86 25.05
CA PHE A 404 9.08 -16.90 25.26
C PHE A 404 7.73 -17.61 25.47
N GLU A 405 6.89 -17.05 26.34
CA GLU A 405 5.50 -17.46 26.57
C GLU A 405 4.60 -16.21 26.56
N TRP A 406 3.37 -16.31 26.04
CA TRP A 406 2.41 -15.20 26.02
C TRP A 406 1.03 -15.60 26.49
N HIS A 407 0.30 -14.65 27.08
CA HIS A 407 -1.02 -14.85 27.66
C HIS A 407 -1.93 -13.64 27.42
N PHE A 408 -3.22 -13.90 27.26
CA PHE A 408 -4.29 -12.89 27.31
C PHE A 408 -5.22 -13.15 28.48
N GLU A 409 -5.79 -12.08 29.03
CA GLU A 409 -6.85 -12.11 30.01
C GLU A 409 -8.03 -11.27 29.49
N PRO A 410 -9.25 -11.83 29.38
CA PRO A 410 -9.55 -13.26 29.48
C PRO A 410 -8.93 -14.06 28.31
N PRO A 411 -8.86 -15.40 28.40
CA PRO A 411 -8.27 -16.23 27.34
C PRO A 411 -9.01 -16.08 26.00
N LEU A 412 -8.30 -16.12 24.88
CA LEU A 412 -8.86 -15.93 23.53
C LEU A 412 -10.06 -16.84 23.20
N ALA A 413 -10.14 -18.02 23.81
CA ALA A 413 -11.26 -18.96 23.68
C ALA A 413 -12.59 -18.48 24.32
N THR A 414 -12.58 -17.38 25.08
CA THR A 414 -13.79 -16.75 25.65
C THR A 414 -14.21 -15.49 24.89
N LEU A 415 -13.58 -15.17 23.76
CA LEU A 415 -14.01 -14.06 22.90
C LEU A 415 -15.42 -14.33 22.32
N PRO A 416 -16.22 -13.27 22.03
CA PRO A 416 -17.53 -13.43 21.41
C PRO A 416 -17.47 -14.17 20.06
N ALA A 417 -18.51 -14.96 19.78
CA ALA A 417 -18.55 -15.80 18.58
C ALA A 417 -18.41 -14.98 17.28
N GLY A 418 -17.51 -15.44 16.40
CA GLY A 418 -17.16 -14.73 15.15
C GLY A 418 -16.21 -13.54 15.32
N THR A 419 -15.68 -13.29 16.52
CA THR A 419 -14.61 -12.31 16.75
C THR A 419 -13.28 -13.03 17.01
N SER A 420 -12.16 -12.35 16.76
CA SER A 420 -10.82 -12.88 17.06
C SER A 420 -9.82 -11.78 17.41
N ILE A 421 -8.83 -12.14 18.22
CA ILE A 421 -7.58 -11.38 18.36
C ILE A 421 -6.44 -12.36 18.09
N VAL A 422 -5.61 -12.03 17.11
CA VAL A 422 -4.41 -12.78 16.74
C VAL A 422 -3.19 -11.94 17.14
N PRO A 423 -2.34 -12.41 18.08
CA PRO A 423 -1.07 -11.78 18.33
C PRO A 423 -0.07 -12.17 17.24
N GLU A 424 0.66 -11.20 16.72
CA GLU A 424 1.78 -11.42 15.82
C GLU A 424 3.04 -10.79 16.40
N PHE A 425 4.17 -11.47 16.27
CA PHE A 425 5.44 -11.13 16.90
C PHE A 425 6.53 -10.89 15.85
N ARG A 426 7.42 -9.94 16.09
CA ARG A 426 8.50 -9.56 15.16
C ARG A 426 9.79 -9.25 15.91
N ALA A 427 10.91 -9.79 15.42
CA ALA A 427 12.25 -9.55 15.97
C ALA A 427 12.94 -8.43 15.20
N ALA A 428 13.88 -7.75 15.85
CA ALA A 428 14.73 -6.76 15.21
C ALA A 428 16.13 -6.72 15.85
N SER A 429 17.16 -6.55 15.02
CA SER A 429 18.56 -6.68 15.45
C SER A 429 19.05 -5.48 16.25
N ARG A 430 20.37 -5.35 16.50
CA ARG A 430 20.92 -4.11 17.09
C ARG A 430 20.45 -2.87 16.32
N THR A 431 20.28 -1.75 17.04
CA THR A 431 20.16 -0.45 16.37
C THR A 431 21.43 -0.12 15.61
N VAL A 432 21.33 0.66 14.53
CA VAL A 432 22.49 1.25 13.84
C VAL A 432 23.13 2.35 14.72
N ASP A 433 23.67 1.95 15.87
CA ASP A 433 24.31 2.84 16.85
C ASP A 433 25.81 2.98 16.55
N ARG A 434 26.15 3.02 15.25
CA ARG A 434 27.49 3.35 14.79
C ARG A 434 27.71 4.83 15.07
N GLN A 435 28.19 5.12 16.27
CA GLN A 435 28.71 6.42 16.67
C GLN A 435 29.90 6.76 15.77
N ILE A 436 29.63 7.38 14.62
CA ILE A 436 30.65 7.91 13.71
C ILE A 436 31.46 8.90 14.53
N SER A 437 32.73 8.60 14.77
CA SER A 437 33.47 9.07 15.94
C SER A 437 33.50 10.60 16.07
N GLY A 438 32.63 11.15 16.92
CA GLY A 438 32.44 12.59 17.16
C GLY A 438 31.07 13.15 16.76
N GLN A 439 30.35 12.51 15.82
CA GLN A 439 28.98 12.87 15.47
C GLN A 439 27.99 12.17 16.42
N ASN A 440 27.42 12.94 17.35
CA ASN A 440 26.15 12.57 17.96
C ASN A 440 25.07 12.53 16.87
N TRP A 441 24.12 11.59 16.98
CA TRP A 441 22.92 11.56 16.15
C TRP A 441 22.34 12.97 16.04
N PRO A 442 22.18 13.54 14.83
CA PRO A 442 21.79 14.93 14.70
C PRO A 442 20.47 15.17 15.46
N PRO A 443 20.31 16.32 16.13
CA PRO A 443 18.96 16.76 16.43
C PRO A 443 18.20 16.87 15.09
N ILE A 444 16.89 16.62 15.10
CA ILE A 444 16.04 17.00 13.95
C ILE A 444 15.89 18.53 14.01
N ASN A 445 16.98 19.21 13.68
CA ASN A 445 17.08 20.65 13.55
C ASN A 445 16.44 20.99 12.21
N TRP A 446 15.27 21.60 12.25
CA TRP A 446 14.49 22.07 11.09
C TRP A 446 15.17 23.22 10.29
N GLY A 447 16.50 23.30 10.34
CA GLY A 447 17.36 24.27 9.68
C GLY A 447 18.87 23.96 9.82
N GLY A 448 19.27 22.71 10.08
CA GLY A 448 20.68 22.29 10.22
C GLY A 448 21.06 21.21 9.20
N ASN A 449 22.12 21.43 8.41
CA ASN A 449 22.20 20.86 7.05
C ASN A 449 23.10 19.62 6.83
N ASN A 450 24.00 19.22 7.74
CA ASN A 450 25.24 18.55 7.31
C ASN A 450 25.45 17.06 7.72
N ASP A 451 24.66 16.49 8.64
CA ASP A 451 25.09 15.28 9.39
C ASP A 451 24.68 13.91 8.80
N PHE A 452 23.84 13.85 7.76
CA PHE A 452 23.41 12.57 7.17
C PHE A 452 24.39 11.99 6.13
N ALA A 453 25.32 12.80 5.59
CA ALA A 453 26.18 12.39 4.47
C ALA A 453 27.19 11.28 4.81
N THR A 454 27.47 11.07 6.11
CA THR A 454 28.39 10.06 6.63
C THR A 454 27.73 8.72 6.95
N LEU A 455 26.39 8.63 6.97
CA LEU A 455 25.67 7.35 7.03
C LEU A 455 25.80 6.58 5.70
N ALA A 456 25.60 7.27 4.58
CA ALA A 456 25.56 6.70 3.23
C ALA A 456 26.89 6.08 2.75
N SER A 457 28.04 6.41 3.37
CA SER A 457 29.35 5.83 3.04
C SER A 457 29.74 4.62 3.90
N GLY A 458 28.91 4.27 4.89
CA GLY A 458 29.23 3.26 5.90
C GLY A 458 28.43 1.96 5.84
N GLN A 459 27.37 1.89 5.02
CA GLN A 459 26.48 0.72 4.89
C GLN A 459 26.59 0.11 3.48
N THR A 460 26.77 -1.21 3.41
CA THR A 460 26.84 -1.99 2.15
C THR A 460 25.51 -2.64 1.77
N ASN A 461 24.44 -2.38 2.53
CA ASN A 461 23.10 -2.95 2.30
C ASN A 461 22.27 -1.96 1.44
N PRO A 462 21.79 -2.34 0.23
CA PRO A 462 21.41 -1.37 -0.81
C PRO A 462 20.01 -0.71 -0.69
N HIS A 463 19.28 -0.89 0.41
CA HIS A 463 17.91 -0.39 0.59
C HIS A 463 17.78 0.64 1.73
N PHE A 464 16.91 1.64 1.52
CA PHE A 464 16.89 2.96 2.18
C PHE A 464 15.47 3.31 2.68
N ALA A 465 15.10 4.55 2.99
CA ALA A 465 15.41 5.17 4.28
C ALA A 465 14.37 4.87 5.38
N LEU A 466 13.65 3.74 5.31
CA LEU A 466 13.09 3.09 6.50
C LEU A 466 13.66 1.67 6.69
N ASN A 467 13.98 0.97 5.59
CA ASN A 467 14.34 -0.45 5.48
C ASN A 467 14.00 -1.38 6.67
N PRO A 468 12.78 -1.93 6.65
CA PRO A 468 12.58 -3.35 6.92
C PRO A 468 11.53 -3.93 5.94
N PHE A 469 11.98 -4.34 4.76
CA PHE A 469 11.23 -5.13 3.76
C PHE A 469 9.95 -4.56 3.06
N VAL A 470 9.55 -3.28 2.99
CA VAL A 470 9.99 -1.98 3.53
C VAL A 470 8.78 -1.01 3.48
N ALA A 471 8.43 -0.28 4.53
CA ALA A 471 7.85 -0.91 5.71
C ALA A 471 6.32 -0.96 5.53
N GLY A 472 5.70 -2.13 5.69
CA GLY A 472 4.33 -2.18 6.24
C GLY A 472 4.38 -1.59 7.65
N ASP A 473 3.46 -0.68 7.98
CA ASP A 473 3.79 0.42 8.89
C ASP A 473 3.79 0.05 10.40
N ALA A 474 4.20 1.02 11.22
CA ALA A 474 4.75 0.93 12.57
C ALA A 474 6.21 0.38 12.63
N HIS A 475 6.72 0.18 13.86
CA HIS A 475 8.05 -0.39 14.17
C HIS A 475 9.32 0.47 13.94
N ILE A 476 9.37 1.75 14.36
CA ILE A 476 10.68 2.31 14.73
C ILE A 476 10.73 3.04 16.10
N ARG A 477 9.60 3.14 16.81
CA ARG A 477 9.56 3.75 18.15
C ARG A 477 10.26 2.85 19.18
N LYS A 478 11.46 3.29 19.59
CA LYS A 478 12.22 2.76 20.73
C LYS A 478 12.33 3.84 21.81
N TYR A 479 12.42 3.45 23.08
CA TYR A 479 12.75 4.44 24.12
C TYR A 479 14.25 4.73 24.06
N ASP A 480 14.64 5.92 23.59
CA ASP A 480 16.04 6.33 23.59
C ASP A 480 16.49 6.65 25.03
N ARG A 481 17.78 6.47 25.28
CA ARG A 481 18.49 6.87 26.52
C ARG A 481 19.90 7.39 26.23
N ARG A 482 20.34 7.41 24.97
CA ARG A 482 21.72 7.70 24.61
C ARG A 482 22.08 9.11 25.06
N SER A 483 23.28 9.23 25.64
CA SER A 483 23.82 10.52 26.06
C SER A 483 24.23 11.32 24.83
N VAL A 484 23.58 12.46 24.63
CA VAL A 484 24.02 13.49 23.69
C VAL A 484 24.58 14.69 24.47
N PHE A 485 25.13 15.69 23.78
CA PHE A 485 25.91 16.79 24.38
C PHE A 485 25.28 17.56 25.56
N SER A 486 23.98 17.42 25.83
CA SER A 486 23.25 18.06 26.95
C SER A 486 22.64 17.09 27.96
N GLY A 487 22.83 15.78 27.82
CA GLY A 487 22.25 14.75 28.71
C GLY A 487 21.65 13.56 27.96
N PRO A 488 21.04 12.59 28.67
CA PRO A 488 20.31 11.49 28.05
C PRO A 488 19.06 12.01 27.33
N ARG A 489 18.88 11.63 26.05
CA ARG A 489 17.55 11.73 25.42
C ARG A 489 16.63 10.75 26.11
N ASN A 490 15.69 11.24 26.91
CA ASN A 490 14.74 10.41 27.68
C ASN A 490 13.34 10.47 27.04
N TYR A 491 13.21 9.97 25.81
CA TYR A 491 11.94 9.97 25.06
C TYR A 491 11.89 8.92 23.95
N TRP A 492 10.67 8.56 23.56
CA TRP A 492 10.38 7.70 22.42
C TRP A 492 10.90 8.32 21.11
N SER A 493 11.82 7.62 20.45
CA SER A 493 12.54 8.07 19.25
C SER A 493 12.46 7.01 18.15
N TYR A 494 12.61 7.43 16.90
CA TYR A 494 12.69 6.53 15.75
C TYR A 494 14.14 6.06 15.55
N LEU A 495 14.45 4.80 15.89
CA LEU A 495 15.82 4.24 15.88
C LEU A 495 15.92 2.99 14.99
N TYR A 496 16.50 3.10 13.79
CA TYR A 496 16.65 1.99 12.83
C TYR A 496 17.42 0.78 13.39
N ASN A 497 17.05 -0.41 12.95
CA ASN A 497 17.78 -1.66 13.15
C ASN A 497 18.67 -1.98 11.94
N GLU A 498 19.56 -2.96 12.04
CA GLU A 498 20.28 -3.50 10.89
C GLU A 498 19.49 -4.60 10.14
N HIS A 499 18.65 -5.35 10.87
CA HIS A 499 17.72 -6.37 10.37
C HIS A 499 16.42 -6.33 11.17
N VAL A 500 15.33 -6.75 10.54
CA VAL A 500 14.00 -6.91 11.14
C VAL A 500 13.36 -8.13 10.47
N SER A 501 12.76 -9.04 11.24
CA SER A 501 12.04 -10.18 10.69
C SER A 501 10.69 -9.75 10.11
N ASP A 502 10.00 -10.66 9.42
CA ASP A 502 8.55 -10.54 9.29
C ASP A 502 7.79 -10.85 10.59
N TYR A 503 6.47 -10.74 10.50
CA TYR A 503 5.56 -11.11 11.57
C TYR A 503 5.32 -12.63 11.57
N THR A 504 5.47 -13.25 12.74
CA THR A 504 5.12 -14.66 12.99
C THR A 504 4.02 -14.77 14.05
N LEU A 505 3.22 -15.83 13.97
CA LEU A 505 2.27 -16.24 15.00
C LEU A 505 2.96 -16.93 16.19
N THR A 506 4.18 -17.45 15.98
CA THR A 506 4.94 -18.22 16.97
C THR A 506 6.08 -17.38 17.52
N ILE A 507 5.90 -16.81 18.72
CA ILE A 507 6.90 -15.95 19.38
C ILE A 507 8.30 -16.57 19.51
N ASN A 508 8.42 -17.91 19.50
CA ASN A 508 9.70 -18.60 19.63
C ASN A 508 10.49 -18.74 18.32
N ASP A 509 9.90 -18.42 17.17
CA ASP A 509 10.66 -18.28 15.91
C ASP A 509 11.59 -17.05 16.00
N LEU A 510 11.23 -16.04 16.81
CA LEU A 510 12.09 -14.91 17.16
C LEU A 510 13.38 -15.32 17.92
N ALA A 511 13.52 -16.62 18.22
CA ALA A 511 14.69 -17.22 18.81
C ALA A 511 15.26 -18.38 17.96
N ASP A 512 14.75 -18.63 16.76
CA ASP A 512 15.29 -19.62 15.82
C ASP A 512 16.29 -18.98 14.86
N ASP A 513 17.45 -19.61 14.71
CA ASP A 513 18.46 -19.18 13.73
C ASP A 513 18.02 -19.50 12.29
N THR A 514 17.09 -20.43 12.05
CA THR A 514 16.57 -20.68 10.70
C THR A 514 15.71 -19.51 10.24
N PHE A 515 14.60 -19.25 10.95
CA PHE A 515 13.68 -18.13 10.66
C PHE A 515 14.39 -16.77 10.59
N LEU A 516 15.31 -16.47 11.53
CA LEU A 516 15.94 -15.15 11.55
C LEU A 516 16.95 -14.94 10.40
N ASN A 517 17.68 -15.98 9.95
CA ASN A 517 18.67 -15.81 8.89
C ASN A 517 18.02 -15.64 7.49
N ASP A 518 16.76 -16.00 7.30
CA ASP A 518 16.01 -15.64 6.08
C ASP A 518 15.87 -14.11 5.90
N PHE A 519 16.02 -13.34 6.99
CA PHE A 519 16.03 -11.87 7.00
C PHE A 519 17.44 -11.27 7.20
N ALA A 520 18.51 -12.06 7.06
CA ALA A 520 19.87 -11.56 6.99
C ALA A 520 20.15 -10.87 5.63
N GLY A 521 21.11 -9.95 5.58
CA GLY A 521 21.46 -9.29 4.32
C GLY A 521 22.28 -10.19 3.39
N ASN A 522 22.21 -9.93 2.08
CA ASN A 522 22.89 -10.71 1.03
C ASN A 522 24.43 -10.61 1.01
N SER A 523 25.07 -10.11 2.08
CA SER A 523 26.53 -9.95 2.18
C SER A 523 27.21 -11.13 2.86
N ALA A 524 28.34 -11.60 2.33
CA ALA A 524 29.05 -12.74 2.90
C ALA A 524 29.58 -12.45 4.32
N GLY A 525 29.00 -13.12 5.32
CA GLY A 525 29.30 -12.90 6.74
C GLY A 525 28.26 -12.03 7.47
N ASP A 526 27.30 -11.45 6.76
CA ASP A 526 26.07 -10.91 7.33
C ASP A 526 25.20 -12.07 7.86
N ASN A 527 24.54 -11.86 9.00
CA ASN A 527 23.86 -12.89 9.78
C ASN A 527 22.83 -12.23 10.71
N PHE A 528 21.62 -12.77 10.76
CA PHE A 528 20.63 -12.39 11.76
C PHE A 528 20.21 -13.64 12.53
N ARG A 529 20.65 -13.71 13.79
CA ARG A 529 20.53 -14.89 14.66
C ARG A 529 19.83 -14.52 15.96
N TYR A 530 19.42 -15.51 16.76
CA TYR A 530 18.72 -15.26 18.04
C TYR A 530 19.53 -14.37 19.01
N ARG A 531 20.87 -14.38 18.88
CA ARG A 531 21.81 -13.54 19.67
C ARG A 531 21.80 -12.07 19.25
N ASP A 532 21.47 -11.81 17.99
CA ASP A 532 21.49 -10.49 17.36
C ASP A 532 20.12 -9.81 17.45
N ALA A 533 19.04 -10.58 17.64
CA ALA A 533 17.67 -10.15 17.97
C ALA A 533 17.57 -9.48 19.36
N ILE A 534 18.15 -8.28 19.47
CA ILE A 534 18.16 -7.47 20.69
C ILE A 534 16.77 -6.90 21.02
N TYR A 535 15.92 -6.68 20.02
CA TYR A 535 14.58 -6.13 20.20
C TYR A 535 13.50 -7.07 19.66
N PHE A 536 12.31 -6.99 20.26
CA PHE A 536 11.09 -7.56 19.70
C PHE A 536 9.92 -6.60 19.90
N ASN A 537 8.90 -6.71 19.06
CA ASN A 537 7.60 -6.08 19.26
C ASN A 537 6.49 -7.07 18.89
N TRP A 538 5.25 -6.64 19.09
CA TRP A 538 4.06 -7.37 18.69
C TRP A 538 3.00 -6.43 18.12
N ARG A 539 2.06 -6.98 17.34
CA ARG A 539 0.77 -6.37 17.02
C ARG A 539 -0.37 -7.32 17.36
N PHE A 540 -1.57 -6.75 17.47
CA PHE A 540 -2.82 -7.49 17.52
C PHE A 540 -3.57 -7.24 16.22
N VAL A 541 -3.85 -8.29 15.46
CA VAL A 541 -4.83 -8.26 14.38
C VAL A 541 -6.18 -8.64 15.01
N MET A 542 -7.12 -7.69 15.02
CA MET A 542 -8.40 -7.83 15.72
C MET A 542 -9.54 -7.83 14.68
N SER A 543 -10.40 -8.84 14.73
CA SER A 543 -11.51 -9.02 13.79
C SER A 543 -12.85 -8.94 14.53
N ALA A 544 -13.71 -8.00 14.13
CA ALA A 544 -15.05 -7.83 14.67
C ALA A 544 -16.09 -8.66 13.89
N ASN A 545 -17.10 -9.16 14.60
CA ASN A 545 -18.25 -9.80 13.99
C ASN A 545 -19.30 -8.74 13.64
N THR A 546 -19.22 -8.26 12.40
CA THR A 546 -20.16 -7.28 11.83
C THR A 546 -21.51 -7.88 11.45
N THR A 547 -21.61 -9.21 11.32
CA THR A 547 -22.86 -9.93 11.02
C THR A 547 -23.75 -10.18 12.25
N ALA A 548 -23.21 -9.96 13.45
CA ALA A 548 -23.98 -10.06 14.70
C ALA A 548 -24.97 -8.88 14.83
N SER A 549 -26.02 -9.08 15.62
CA SER A 549 -27.01 -8.03 15.92
C SER A 549 -27.17 -7.85 17.44
N PRO A 550 -26.66 -6.77 18.05
CA PRO A 550 -25.78 -5.76 17.44
C PRO A 550 -24.41 -6.34 17.02
N PRO A 551 -23.65 -5.66 16.15
CA PRO A 551 -22.27 -6.02 15.84
C PRO A 551 -21.40 -6.13 17.10
N VAL A 552 -20.48 -7.09 17.13
CA VAL A 552 -19.66 -7.38 18.32
C VAL A 552 -18.17 -7.31 17.99
N SER A 553 -17.44 -6.52 18.76
CA SER A 553 -15.97 -6.47 18.71
C SER A 553 -15.34 -7.41 19.74
N PRO A 554 -14.14 -7.95 19.48
CA PRO A 554 -13.37 -8.66 20.49
C PRO A 554 -12.86 -7.67 21.57
N SER A 555 -12.62 -8.15 22.78
CA SER A 555 -12.01 -7.37 23.85
C SER A 555 -11.14 -8.22 24.77
N VAL A 556 -9.99 -7.68 25.17
CA VAL A 556 -9.10 -8.22 26.20
C VAL A 556 -8.79 -7.14 27.23
N GLU A 557 -8.66 -7.55 28.49
CA GLU A 557 -8.35 -6.69 29.63
C GLU A 557 -6.84 -6.58 29.86
N SER A 558 -6.12 -7.70 29.69
CA SER A 558 -4.66 -7.75 29.83
C SER A 558 -4.00 -8.63 28.77
N PHE A 559 -2.73 -8.31 28.47
CA PHE A 559 -1.84 -9.10 27.64
C PHE A 559 -0.45 -9.08 28.26
N ALA A 560 0.20 -10.25 28.34
CA ALA A 560 1.52 -10.40 28.92
C ALA A 560 2.41 -11.27 28.03
N ILE A 561 3.68 -10.89 27.92
CA ILE A 561 4.76 -11.71 27.38
C ILE A 561 5.76 -11.92 28.51
N SER A 562 6.15 -13.17 28.74
CA SER A 562 7.22 -13.56 29.64
C SER A 562 8.32 -14.29 28.86
N TYR A 563 9.55 -14.28 29.35
CA TYR A 563 10.65 -15.02 28.73
C TYR A 563 11.73 -15.39 29.74
N ARG A 564 12.52 -16.41 29.40
CA ARG A 564 13.67 -16.89 30.18
C ARG A 564 14.82 -17.29 29.27
N PHE A 565 16.05 -17.24 29.76
CA PHE A 565 17.25 -17.62 29.00
C PHE A 565 17.70 -19.04 29.32
N GLU A 566 17.37 -19.97 28.44
CA GLU A 566 17.68 -21.40 28.59
C GLU A 566 19.13 -21.71 28.18
N SER A 567 19.65 -22.88 28.56
CA SER A 567 20.95 -23.36 28.10
C SER A 567 20.81 -23.96 26.70
N THR A 568 21.71 -23.63 25.78
CA THR A 568 21.83 -24.35 24.49
C THR A 568 22.85 -25.50 24.54
N ILE A 569 23.39 -25.79 25.72
CA ILE A 569 24.18 -26.99 26.03
C ILE A 569 23.29 -27.89 26.91
N GLU A 570 23.12 -29.15 26.49
CA GLU A 570 22.51 -30.24 27.26
C GLU A 570 23.46 -30.79 28.35
#